data_AF-A0A933TL05-F1
#
_entry.id   AF-A0A933TL05-F1
#
_cell.length_a   1.000
_cell.length_b   1.000
_cell.length_c   1.000
_cell.angle_alpha   90.00
_cell.angle_beta   90.00
_cell.angle_gamma   90.00
#
_symmetry.space_group_name_H-M   'P 1'
#
loop_
_entity.id
_entity.type
_entity.pdbx_description
1 polymer ?
#
loop_
_entity_poly.entity_id
_entity_poly.type
_entity_poly.pdbx_seq_one_letter_code
_entity_poly.pdbx_strand_id
1 'polypeptide(L)'
;MKRLITGAVLATMVSLLAIAAASCGSDSATSENSASQASIDELAARVQRNQMLNAVLTIAGLPMHEMDSAAQTGKIDNKFLPSTRTLVRVVALTEWSPELRDGATKLHDDSVTLLQALDAGKDVAAIKPLSQAMHEDWHTFLESAWDVVAKDLPSGAGGPRAKPDDESTGVPSPTPMNHADMTPDAGGMH
;
A
#
# COMPACT_ATOMS: atom_id res chain seq x y z
N MET A 1 -8.40 -35.41 30.84
CA MET A 1 -7.46 -34.69 31.73
C MET A 1 -7.20 -33.32 31.14
N LYS A 2 -7.63 -32.25 31.82
CA LYS A 2 -7.38 -30.85 31.45
C LYS A 2 -5.94 -30.49 31.81
N ARG A 3 -5.22 -29.80 30.93
CA ARG A 3 -4.04 -29.00 31.30
C ARG A 3 -4.20 -27.59 30.77
N LEU A 4 -4.38 -26.67 31.73
CA LEU A 4 -4.14 -25.23 31.62
C LEU A 4 -2.65 -25.01 31.91
N ILE A 5 -1.94 -24.28 31.06
CA ILE A 5 -0.73 -23.50 31.39
C ILE A 5 -0.81 -22.25 30.50
N THR A 6 -1.31 -21.12 31.01
CA THR A 6 -0.56 -19.99 31.60
C THR A 6 0.43 -19.34 30.61
N GLY A 7 0.21 -18.06 30.32
CA GLY A 7 0.89 -17.30 29.28
C GLY A 7 2.29 -16.78 29.62
N ALA A 8 2.86 -16.05 28.65
CA ALA A 8 3.95 -15.09 28.83
C ALA A 8 4.08 -14.23 27.56
N VAL A 9 3.66 -12.97 27.69
CA VAL A 9 4.40 -11.75 27.33
C VAL A 9 5.34 -11.87 26.11
N LEU A 10 4.91 -11.35 24.96
CA LEU A 10 5.84 -10.88 23.92
C LEU A 10 6.08 -9.38 24.14
N ALA A 11 7.09 -9.06 24.94
CA ALA A 11 7.69 -7.74 24.97
C ALA A 11 8.68 -7.68 23.79
N THR A 12 8.30 -7.05 22.69
CA THR A 12 9.21 -6.78 21.58
C THR A 12 10.21 -5.72 22.03
N MET A 13 11.46 -6.15 22.15
CA MET A 13 12.64 -5.34 22.44
C MET A 13 12.81 -4.19 21.44
N VAL A 14 12.82 -2.96 21.92
CA VAL A 14 13.51 -1.85 21.25
C VAL A 14 14.96 -1.87 21.72
N SER A 15 15.79 -2.66 21.03
CA SER A 15 17.24 -2.67 21.23
C SER A 15 17.88 -1.57 20.39
N LEU A 16 17.90 -0.34 20.89
CA LEU A 16 18.68 0.76 20.30
C LEU A 16 20.03 0.89 21.02
N LEU A 17 21.07 0.43 20.31
CA LEU A 17 22.50 0.76 20.41
C LEU A 17 23.15 0.82 21.80
N ALA A 18 23.82 -0.29 22.16
CA ALA A 18 24.96 -0.26 23.07
C ALA A 18 26.15 0.43 22.38
N ILE A 19 26.59 1.56 22.94
CA ILE A 19 27.82 2.25 22.56
C ILE A 19 29.00 1.34 22.93
N ALA A 20 29.80 0.97 21.93
CA ALA A 20 31.02 0.20 22.12
C ALA A 20 32.05 1.00 22.95
N ALA A 21 32.72 0.29 23.85
CA ALA A 21 33.73 0.80 24.75
C ALA A 21 34.97 1.34 24.01
N ALA A 22 35.44 2.50 24.50
CA ALA A 22 36.82 2.97 24.58
C ALA A 22 37.88 2.40 23.61
N SER A 23 38.36 3.26 22.70
CA SER A 23 39.78 3.31 22.36
C SER A 23 40.28 4.76 22.46
N CYS A 24 41.33 4.94 23.28
CA CYS A 24 41.98 6.19 23.66
C CYS A 24 42.29 7.16 22.51
N GLY A 25 42.04 8.44 22.76
CA GLY A 25 42.55 9.55 21.96
C GLY A 25 41.77 10.82 22.30
N SER A 26 42.44 11.79 22.94
CA SER A 26 41.90 13.09 23.34
C SER A 26 41.18 13.80 22.19
N ASP A 27 39.87 13.98 22.35
CA ASP A 27 39.17 15.24 22.19
C ASP A 27 37.72 14.99 22.59
N SER A 28 37.25 15.75 23.57
CA SER A 28 35.88 15.73 24.06
C SER A 28 34.91 16.15 22.97
N ALA A 29 34.54 15.21 22.11
CA ALA A 29 33.32 15.28 21.32
C ALA A 29 32.14 15.03 22.27
N THR A 30 31.71 16.08 22.97
CA THR A 30 30.38 16.13 23.56
C THR A 30 29.36 16.05 22.42
N SER A 31 28.98 14.82 22.06
CA SER A 31 27.85 14.57 21.17
C SER A 31 26.57 14.86 21.96
N GLU A 32 26.24 16.14 22.13
CA GLU A 32 24.97 16.60 22.68
C GLU A 32 23.86 16.34 21.66
N ASN A 33 23.30 15.13 21.67
CA ASN A 33 22.07 14.85 20.93
C ASN A 33 20.89 15.07 21.88
N SER A 34 20.36 16.30 21.94
CA SER A 34 19.29 16.71 22.87
C SER A 34 17.89 16.70 22.24
N ALA A 35 17.61 15.78 21.33
CA ALA A 35 16.25 15.60 20.83
C ALA A 35 15.34 15.15 22.00
N SER A 36 14.25 15.90 22.23
CA SER A 36 13.24 15.49 23.21
C SER A 36 12.56 14.20 22.76
N GLN A 37 12.08 13.38 23.69
CA GLN A 37 11.31 12.18 23.36
C GLN A 37 10.11 12.52 22.47
N ALA A 38 9.44 13.64 22.72
CA ALA A 38 8.33 14.12 21.91
C ALA A 38 8.74 14.36 20.44
N SER A 39 9.93 14.91 20.19
CA SER A 39 10.45 15.12 18.83
C SER A 39 10.79 13.81 18.13
N ILE A 40 11.28 12.81 18.88
CA ILE A 40 11.56 11.46 18.35
C ILE A 40 10.25 10.76 17.99
N ASP A 41 9.24 10.82 18.86
CA ASP A 41 7.93 10.21 18.63
C ASP A 41 7.22 10.85 17.43
N GLU A 42 7.30 12.17 17.30
CA GLU A 42 6.76 12.89 16.14
C GLU A 42 7.44 12.45 14.83
N LEU A 43 8.77 12.33 14.83
CA LEU A 43 9.51 11.86 13.66
C LEU A 43 9.13 10.41 13.31
N ALA A 44 9.05 9.52 14.29
CA ALA A 44 8.64 8.13 14.10
C ALA A 44 7.24 8.04 13.47
N ALA A 45 6.27 8.84 13.97
CA ALA A 45 4.92 8.89 13.43
C ALA A 45 4.86 9.44 11.99
N ARG A 46 5.72 10.41 11.64
CA ARG A 46 5.83 10.91 10.25
C ARG A 46 6.43 9.85 9.32
N VAL A 47 7.47 9.14 9.76
CA VAL A 47 8.11 8.07 8.99
C VAL A 47 7.12 6.93 8.74
N GLN A 48 6.39 6.49 9.76
CA GLN A 48 5.37 5.45 9.61
C GLN A 48 4.29 5.85 8.60
N ARG A 49 3.75 7.08 8.68
CA ARG A 49 2.76 7.57 7.70
C ARG A 49 3.30 7.60 6.28
N ASN A 50 4.55 8.03 6.08
CA ASN A 50 5.18 8.01 4.75
C ASN A 50 5.37 6.59 4.23
N GLN A 51 5.68 5.63 5.09
CA GLN A 51 5.74 4.21 4.71
C GLN A 51 4.36 3.71 4.28
N MET A 52 3.31 3.99 5.06
CA MET A 52 1.94 3.63 4.70
C MET A 52 1.49 4.30 3.38
N LEU A 53 1.80 5.58 3.16
CA LEU A 53 1.48 6.26 1.90
C LEU A 53 2.14 5.58 0.69
N ASN A 54 3.44 5.26 0.79
CA ASN A 54 4.14 4.54 -0.28
C ASN A 54 3.54 3.14 -0.52
N ALA A 55 3.16 2.44 0.55
CA ALA A 55 2.49 1.14 0.44
C ALA A 55 1.13 1.25 -0.26
N VAL A 56 0.30 2.23 0.13
CA VAL A 56 -1.01 2.50 -0.48
C VAL A 56 -0.86 2.82 -1.97
N LEU A 57 0.08 3.70 -2.35
CA LEU A 57 0.35 4.01 -3.75
C LEU A 57 0.80 2.77 -4.54
N THR A 58 1.64 1.93 -3.94
CA THR A 58 2.10 0.68 -4.57
C THR A 58 0.95 -0.29 -4.77
N ILE A 59 0.12 -0.51 -3.74
CA ILE A 59 -1.03 -1.42 -3.77
C ILE A 59 -2.10 -0.94 -4.76
N ALA A 60 -2.38 0.36 -4.79
CA ALA A 60 -3.35 0.97 -5.71
C ALA A 60 -2.90 0.88 -7.18
N GLY A 61 -1.60 0.88 -7.44
CA GLY A 61 -1.03 0.73 -8.77
C GLY A 61 -1.05 -0.70 -9.32
N LEU A 62 -1.45 -1.70 -8.52
CA LEU A 62 -1.52 -3.09 -8.97
C LEU A 62 -2.76 -3.34 -9.85
N PRO A 63 -2.69 -4.22 -10.85
CA PRO A 63 -3.78 -4.49 -11.79
C PRO A 63 -4.85 -5.42 -11.20
N MET A 64 -5.36 -5.12 -10.00
CA MET A 64 -6.30 -5.99 -9.28
C MET A 64 -7.66 -6.09 -10.00
N HIS A 65 -8.15 -4.98 -10.56
CA HIS A 65 -9.33 -4.97 -11.42
C HIS A 65 -9.18 -5.85 -12.67
N GLU A 66 -8.03 -5.78 -13.34
CA GLU A 66 -7.78 -6.60 -14.54
C GLU A 66 -7.72 -8.07 -14.18
N MET A 67 -7.06 -8.41 -13.07
CA MET A 67 -6.97 -9.77 -12.57
C MET A 67 -8.35 -10.34 -12.25
N ASP A 68 -9.20 -9.57 -11.55
CA ASP A 68 -10.56 -10.01 -11.25
C ASP A 68 -11.39 -10.16 -12.52
N SER A 69 -11.37 -9.18 -13.42
CA SER A 69 -12.05 -9.28 -14.72
C SER A 69 -11.61 -10.52 -15.51
N ALA A 70 -10.30 -10.83 -15.51
CA ALA A 70 -9.78 -12.03 -16.13
C ALA A 70 -10.28 -13.31 -15.44
N ALA A 71 -10.37 -13.35 -14.12
CA ALA A 71 -10.97 -14.45 -13.37
C ALA A 71 -12.45 -14.64 -13.72
N GLN A 72 -13.21 -13.54 -13.72
CA GLN A 72 -14.66 -13.55 -13.98
C GLN A 72 -14.99 -14.00 -15.41
N THR A 73 -14.12 -13.66 -16.38
CA THR A 73 -14.27 -14.01 -17.81
C THR A 73 -13.57 -15.31 -18.19
N GLY A 74 -12.93 -16.00 -17.24
CA GLY A 74 -12.23 -17.26 -17.47
C GLY A 74 -10.95 -17.16 -18.29
N LYS A 75 -10.32 -16.00 -18.29
CA LYS A 75 -9.05 -15.70 -18.99
C LYS A 75 -7.90 -15.42 -18.03
N ILE A 76 -8.04 -15.78 -16.75
CA ILE A 76 -6.96 -15.56 -15.79
C ILE A 76 -5.76 -16.45 -16.12
N ASP A 77 -4.57 -15.87 -16.04
CA ASP A 77 -3.31 -16.53 -16.34
C ASP A 77 -2.21 -16.14 -15.36
N ASN A 78 -1.02 -16.71 -15.55
CA ASN A 78 0.12 -16.55 -14.65
C ASN A 78 0.75 -15.14 -14.68
N LYS A 79 0.35 -14.23 -15.58
CA LYS A 79 0.90 -12.87 -15.63
C LYS A 79 0.56 -12.07 -14.37
N PHE A 80 -0.49 -12.46 -13.64
CA PHE A 80 -0.92 -11.80 -12.42
C PHE A 80 -0.16 -12.25 -11.16
N LEU A 81 0.56 -13.37 -11.20
CA LEU A 81 1.32 -13.89 -10.05
C LEU A 81 2.30 -12.87 -9.44
N PRO A 82 3.10 -12.10 -10.21
CA PRO A 82 3.98 -11.09 -9.64
C PRO A 82 3.20 -9.99 -8.90
N SER A 83 2.03 -9.59 -9.40
CA SER A 83 1.18 -8.58 -8.78
C SER A 83 0.59 -9.08 -7.46
N THR A 84 0.05 -10.31 -7.43
CA THR A 84 -0.47 -10.90 -6.18
C THR A 84 0.63 -11.10 -5.14
N ARG A 85 1.84 -11.51 -5.55
CA ARG A 85 3.02 -11.58 -4.65
C ARG A 85 3.41 -10.22 -4.10
N THR A 86 3.34 -9.18 -4.93
CA THR A 86 3.65 -7.81 -4.51
C THR A 86 2.64 -7.34 -3.49
N LEU A 87 1.35 -7.57 -3.73
CA LEU A 87 0.28 -7.25 -2.77
C LEU A 87 0.54 -7.90 -1.41
N VAL A 88 0.73 -9.22 -1.38
CA VAL A 88 1.03 -9.98 -0.15
C VAL A 88 2.21 -9.37 0.60
N ARG A 89 3.33 -9.10 -0.09
CA ARG A 89 4.56 -8.59 0.53
C ARG A 89 4.40 -7.17 1.05
N VAL A 90 3.81 -6.27 0.27
CA VAL A 90 3.65 -4.87 0.68
C VAL A 90 2.71 -4.78 1.88
N VAL A 91 1.60 -5.52 1.86
CA VAL A 91 0.68 -5.55 3.00
C VAL A 91 1.34 -6.14 4.24
N ALA A 92 2.11 -7.23 4.13
CA ALA A 92 2.78 -7.86 5.27
C ALA A 92 3.92 -7.04 5.88
N LEU A 93 4.67 -6.28 5.06
CA LEU A 93 5.89 -5.59 5.49
C LEU A 93 5.65 -4.13 5.91
N THR A 94 4.44 -3.62 5.71
CA THR A 94 4.09 -2.26 6.11
C THR A 94 3.64 -2.26 7.57
N GLU A 95 4.24 -1.37 8.37
CA GLU A 95 3.82 -1.16 9.77
C GLU A 95 2.52 -0.33 9.78
N TRP A 96 1.39 -1.02 9.58
CA TRP A 96 0.06 -0.41 9.59
C TRP A 96 -0.31 0.14 10.96
N SER A 97 -0.99 1.28 10.97
CA SER A 97 -1.56 1.84 12.20
C SER A 97 -2.61 0.88 12.79
N PRO A 98 -2.91 0.97 14.11
CA PRO A 98 -3.91 0.12 14.74
C PRO A 98 -5.27 0.12 14.04
N GLU A 99 -5.68 1.26 13.46
CA GLU A 99 -6.94 1.40 12.72
C GLU A 99 -6.99 0.58 11.43
N LEU A 100 -5.85 0.30 10.82
CA LEU A 100 -5.74 -0.42 9.55
C LEU A 100 -5.34 -1.89 9.71
N ARG A 101 -4.93 -2.31 10.91
CA ARG A 101 -4.33 -3.63 11.15
C ARG A 101 -5.25 -4.79 10.77
N ASP A 102 -6.52 -4.72 11.14
CA ASP A 102 -7.47 -5.81 10.87
C ASP A 102 -7.78 -5.91 9.36
N GLY A 103 -7.98 -4.76 8.70
CA GLY A 103 -8.18 -4.71 7.25
C GLY A 103 -6.96 -5.18 6.46
N ALA A 104 -5.76 -4.78 6.87
CA ALA A 104 -4.50 -5.25 6.27
C ALA A 104 -4.33 -6.76 6.46
N THR A 105 -4.65 -7.29 7.63
CA THR A 105 -4.57 -8.74 7.91
C THR A 105 -5.51 -9.52 7.00
N LYS A 106 -6.77 -9.06 6.88
CA LYS A 106 -7.76 -9.72 6.01
C LYS A 106 -7.32 -9.71 4.54
N LEU A 107 -6.92 -8.54 4.03
CA LEU A 107 -6.43 -8.40 2.66
C LEU A 107 -5.20 -9.29 2.40
N HIS A 108 -4.27 -9.36 3.36
CA HIS A 108 -3.10 -10.23 3.26
C HIS A 108 -3.52 -11.71 3.13
N ASP A 109 -4.40 -12.20 4.01
CA ASP A 109 -4.79 -13.60 4.05
C ASP A 109 -5.57 -14.03 2.81
N ASP A 110 -6.47 -13.17 2.32
CA ASP A 110 -7.20 -13.41 1.07
C ASP A 110 -6.26 -13.36 -0.14
N SER A 111 -5.27 -12.46 -0.14
CA SER A 111 -4.23 -12.39 -1.17
C SER A 111 -3.31 -13.62 -1.19
N VAL A 112 -2.95 -14.14 -0.01
CA VAL A 112 -2.17 -15.39 0.11
C VAL A 112 -2.98 -16.56 -0.42
N THR A 113 -4.27 -16.63 -0.08
CA THR A 113 -5.16 -17.71 -0.55
C THR A 113 -5.28 -17.70 -2.07
N LEU A 114 -5.47 -16.53 -2.68
CA LEU A 114 -5.49 -16.37 -4.12
C LEU A 114 -4.13 -16.73 -4.75
N LEU A 115 -3.03 -16.25 -4.19
CA LEU A 115 -1.68 -16.54 -4.67
C LEU A 115 -1.41 -18.05 -4.71
N GLN A 116 -1.77 -18.77 -3.64
CA GLN A 116 -1.61 -20.23 -3.58
C GLN A 116 -2.46 -20.94 -4.64
N ALA A 117 -3.67 -20.46 -4.92
CA ALA A 117 -4.51 -21.03 -5.97
C ALA A 117 -3.92 -20.82 -7.37
N LEU A 118 -3.40 -19.61 -7.64
CA LEU A 118 -2.71 -19.28 -8.88
C LEU A 118 -1.44 -20.12 -9.05
N ASP A 119 -0.58 -20.19 -8.03
CA ASP A 119 0.69 -20.94 -8.07
C ASP A 119 0.48 -22.45 -8.21
N ALA A 120 -0.61 -22.98 -7.64
CA ALA A 120 -0.98 -24.38 -7.81
C ALA A 120 -1.62 -24.69 -9.18
N GLY A 121 -1.85 -23.68 -10.02
CA GLY A 121 -2.51 -23.85 -11.32
C GLY A 121 -3.93 -24.37 -11.19
N LYS A 122 -4.67 -23.95 -10.16
CA LYS A 122 -6.09 -24.33 -10.01
C LYS A 122 -6.90 -23.83 -11.21
N ASP A 123 -8.03 -24.48 -11.46
CA ASP A 123 -8.93 -24.05 -12.52
C ASP A 123 -9.61 -22.70 -12.21
N VAL A 124 -10.18 -22.10 -13.26
CA VAL A 124 -10.90 -20.83 -13.18
C VAL A 124 -12.03 -20.89 -12.14
N ALA A 125 -12.73 -22.03 -12.04
CA ALA A 125 -13.86 -22.18 -11.13
C ALA A 125 -13.45 -22.03 -9.66
N ALA A 126 -12.27 -22.55 -9.30
CA ALA A 126 -11.69 -22.38 -7.97
C ALA A 126 -11.10 -20.98 -7.73
N ILE A 127 -10.54 -20.35 -8.77
CA ILE A 127 -9.90 -19.02 -8.66
C ILE A 127 -10.91 -17.89 -8.56
N LYS A 128 -11.98 -17.94 -9.34
CA LYS A 128 -13.00 -16.88 -9.47
C LYS A 128 -13.51 -16.33 -8.13
N PRO A 129 -14.00 -17.14 -7.17
CA PRO A 129 -14.46 -16.62 -5.89
C PRO A 129 -13.34 -16.02 -5.04
N LEU A 130 -12.12 -16.55 -5.12
CA LEU A 130 -10.97 -16.02 -4.38
C LEU A 130 -10.53 -14.66 -4.91
N SER A 131 -10.53 -14.52 -6.24
CA SER A 131 -10.22 -13.26 -6.91
C SER A 131 -11.22 -12.18 -6.54
N GLN A 132 -12.51 -12.50 -6.55
CA GLN A 132 -13.56 -11.56 -6.16
C GLN A 132 -13.43 -11.12 -4.70
N ALA A 133 -13.26 -12.08 -3.77
CA ALA A 133 -13.12 -11.76 -2.35
C ALA A 133 -11.92 -10.84 -2.07
N MET A 134 -10.76 -11.17 -2.64
CA MET A 134 -9.55 -10.34 -2.52
C MET A 134 -9.74 -8.96 -3.16
N HIS A 135 -10.47 -8.86 -4.27
CA HIS A 135 -10.75 -7.60 -4.97
C HIS A 135 -11.65 -6.67 -4.14
N GLU A 136 -12.69 -7.21 -3.50
CA GLU A 136 -13.57 -6.46 -2.60
C GLU A 136 -12.82 -5.97 -1.34
N ASP A 137 -11.96 -6.82 -0.78
CA ASP A 137 -11.07 -6.46 0.33
C ASP A 137 -10.06 -5.40 -0.04
N TRP A 138 -9.50 -5.48 -1.25
CA TRP A 138 -8.55 -4.51 -1.77
C TRP A 138 -9.17 -3.11 -1.84
N HIS A 139 -10.42 -3.01 -2.31
CA HIS A 139 -11.17 -1.75 -2.28
C HIS A 139 -11.40 -1.24 -0.86
N THR A 140 -12.00 -2.08 -0.02
CA THR A 140 -12.36 -1.72 1.36
C THR A 140 -11.14 -1.25 2.15
N PHE A 141 -10.02 -1.94 1.99
CA PHE A 141 -8.76 -1.60 2.62
C PHE A 141 -8.18 -0.29 2.09
N LEU A 142 -8.13 -0.10 0.76
CA LEU A 142 -7.56 1.12 0.17
C LEU A 142 -8.36 2.37 0.54
N GLU A 143 -9.69 2.30 0.58
CA GLU A 143 -10.54 3.41 1.05
C GLU A 143 -10.18 3.79 2.49
N SER A 144 -10.17 2.81 3.38
CA SER A 144 -9.81 3.02 4.79
C SER A 144 -8.38 3.55 4.95
N ALA A 145 -7.43 3.02 4.17
CA ALA A 145 -6.04 3.42 4.23
C ALA A 145 -5.83 4.85 3.74
N TRP A 146 -6.53 5.26 2.67
CA TRP A 146 -6.53 6.65 2.20
C TRP A 146 -7.06 7.61 3.24
N ASP A 147 -8.17 7.28 3.90
CA ASP A 147 -8.73 8.11 4.97
C ASP A 147 -7.74 8.31 6.13
N VAL A 148 -6.95 7.29 6.46
CA VAL A 148 -5.94 7.36 7.52
C VAL A 148 -4.71 8.15 7.08
N VAL A 149 -4.15 7.90 5.89
CA VAL A 149 -2.91 8.58 5.46
C VAL A 149 -3.15 10.03 5.03
N ALA A 150 -4.36 10.37 4.57
CA ALA A 150 -4.73 11.73 4.16
C ALA A 150 -5.28 12.60 5.29
N LYS A 151 -5.55 12.02 6.48
CA LYS A 151 -6.23 12.67 7.62
C LYS A 151 -5.61 13.99 8.08
N ASP A 152 -4.30 14.14 7.87
CA ASP A 152 -3.53 15.29 8.34
C ASP A 152 -3.21 16.30 7.23
N LEU A 153 -3.74 16.12 6.02
CA LEU A 153 -3.63 17.12 4.96
C LEU A 153 -4.46 18.35 5.36
N PRO A 154 -3.86 19.55 5.46
CA PRO A 154 -4.63 20.78 5.57
C PRO A 154 -5.66 20.86 4.44
N SER A 155 -6.82 21.48 4.70
CA SER A 155 -7.90 21.68 3.71
C SER A 155 -7.49 22.45 2.43
N GLY A 156 -6.22 22.82 2.28
CA GLY A 156 -5.64 23.41 1.08
C GLY A 156 -4.37 22.71 0.54
N ALA A 157 -4.05 21.49 0.96
CA ALA A 157 -2.85 20.76 0.51
C ALA A 157 -2.98 20.07 -0.86
N GLY A 158 -4.09 20.29 -1.58
CA GLY A 158 -4.28 19.77 -2.93
C GLY A 158 -3.38 20.46 -3.96
N GLY A 159 -2.52 19.66 -4.62
CA GLY A 159 -1.89 19.90 -5.94
C GLY A 159 -1.13 21.22 -6.16
N PRO A 160 -0.46 21.38 -7.32
CA PRO A 160 0.00 22.70 -7.75
C PRO A 160 -1.22 23.62 -7.82
N ARG A 161 -1.29 24.61 -6.93
CA ARG A 161 -2.30 25.66 -7.02
C ARG A 161 -2.08 26.41 -8.33
N ALA A 162 -3.14 26.59 -9.11
CA ALA A 162 -3.13 27.56 -10.19
C ALA A 162 -2.63 28.89 -9.61
N LYS A 163 -1.69 29.53 -10.32
CA LYS A 163 -1.16 30.82 -9.88
C LYS A 163 -2.32 31.83 -9.83
N PRO A 164 -2.27 32.85 -8.94
CA PRO A 164 -3.39 33.77 -8.68
C PRO A 164 -3.82 34.67 -9.85
N ASP A 165 -3.25 34.46 -11.04
CA ASP A 165 -3.34 35.33 -12.21
C ASP A 165 -3.87 34.60 -13.46
N ASP A 166 -4.41 33.38 -13.34
CA ASP A 166 -5.19 32.76 -14.41
C ASP A 166 -6.70 33.02 -14.22
N GLU A 167 -7.09 34.30 -14.31
CA GLU A 167 -8.43 34.65 -14.78
C GLU A 167 -8.52 34.30 -16.28
N SER A 168 -8.58 33.02 -16.61
CA SER A 168 -9.02 32.57 -17.93
C SER A 168 -10.42 32.00 -17.80
N THR A 169 -11.37 32.87 -18.15
CA THR A 169 -12.72 32.59 -18.66
C THR A 169 -12.99 31.11 -18.97
N GLY A 170 -14.08 30.60 -18.38
CA GLY A 170 -14.49 29.20 -18.41
C GLY A 170 -14.21 28.43 -19.70
N VAL A 171 -13.47 27.34 -19.55
CA VAL A 171 -13.46 26.20 -20.48
C VAL A 171 -13.54 24.94 -19.63
N PRO A 172 -14.47 24.00 -19.88
CA PRO A 172 -14.55 22.76 -19.14
C PRO A 172 -13.29 21.93 -19.36
N SER A 173 -12.72 21.43 -18.26
CA SER A 173 -11.56 20.55 -18.27
C SER A 173 -11.88 19.27 -19.07
N PRO A 174 -11.09 18.88 -20.08
CA PRO A 174 -11.34 17.66 -20.82
C PRO A 174 -11.05 16.45 -19.92
N THR A 175 -12.06 15.61 -19.73
CA THR A 175 -11.93 14.23 -19.28
C THR A 175 -10.75 13.57 -20.00
N PRO A 176 -9.86 12.82 -19.31
CA PRO A 176 -8.80 12.11 -20.00
C PRO A 176 -9.43 11.11 -20.96
N MET A 177 -9.25 11.34 -22.26
CA MET A 177 -9.68 10.39 -23.27
C MET A 177 -8.86 9.12 -23.12
N ASN A 178 -9.57 8.00 -22.95
CA ASN A 178 -9.01 6.66 -23.12
C ASN A 178 -8.31 6.58 -24.48
N HIS A 179 -7.06 6.13 -24.48
CA HIS A 179 -6.37 5.68 -25.68
C HIS A 179 -7.03 4.38 -26.17
N ALA A 180 -8.18 4.52 -26.83
CA ALA A 180 -8.85 3.45 -27.54
C ALA A 180 -9.66 4.07 -28.69
N ASP A 181 -8.96 4.65 -29.67
CA ASP A 181 -9.42 4.70 -31.06
C ASP A 181 -8.30 5.23 -31.96
N MET A 182 -7.48 4.31 -32.46
CA MET A 182 -6.79 4.49 -33.73
C MET A 182 -7.03 3.21 -34.54
N THR A 183 -8.25 3.09 -35.06
CA THR A 183 -8.52 2.30 -36.26
C THR A 183 -8.05 3.12 -37.48
N PRO A 184 -7.23 2.57 -38.38
CA PRO A 184 -6.95 3.22 -39.66
C PRO A 184 -8.14 3.01 -40.59
N ASP A 185 -8.80 4.10 -40.98
CA ASP A 185 -9.82 4.07 -42.02
C ASP A 185 -9.17 3.83 -43.39
N ALA A 186 -9.79 2.92 -44.13
CA ALA A 186 -9.37 2.47 -45.42
C ALA A 186 -10.10 3.25 -46.51
N GLY A 187 -9.37 4.10 -47.23
CA GLY A 187 -9.59 4.38 -48.65
C GLY A 187 -10.69 5.37 -49.03
N GLY A 188 -10.40 6.17 -50.07
CA GLY A 188 -11.45 6.80 -50.87
C GLY A 188 -11.09 8.08 -51.61
N MET A 189 -10.53 7.91 -52.81
CA MET A 189 -10.78 8.70 -54.04
C MET A 189 -10.54 10.22 -54.01
N HIS A 190 -9.51 10.67 -54.74
CA HIS A 190 -9.65 11.38 -56.02
C HIS A 190 -8.36 11.28 -56.84
#